data_AF-C8V5X8-F1
#
_entry.id   AF-C8V5X8-F1
#
_cell.length_a   1.000
_cell.length_b   1.000
_cell.length_c   1.000
_cell.angle_alpha   90.00
_cell.angle_beta   90.00
_cell.angle_gamma   90.00
#
_symmetry.space_group_name_H-M   'P 1'
#
loop_
_entity.id
_entity.type
_entity.pdbx_description
1 polymer ?
#
loop_
_entity_poly.entity_id
_entity_poly.type
_entity_poly.pdbx_seq_one_letter_code
_entity_poly.pdbx_strand_id
1 'polypeptide(L)'
;MLGKSASKCMPRIEDEDSDFNAITQHITRTCIDLAERWLDETQETATAAAPSQADMLAACSVVSISLEIGNIEFSWEMLRHTCSIAKALGYFHIDAAPQYAATESEKVEKNRKRFEFWHLLRTDCMFRLSLGKPAVIRKGEWAVNFPDSPGIIGSEKDEDGDESSRMIEIHFLASMRQTLVMLRYLDYMEGPDGIDEETIDALIAETETSTALWRPDELLGSKANRIDSLLSLDMLLGSYKMLIILDQARQNRNRSRDQDRNSGLSPYTVEIARRSLQALQAAMRSAGYEYARWGVRCVYVLTVGNDGRY
;
A
#
# COMPACT_ATOMS: atom_id res chain seq x y z
N MET A 1 -10.44 -49.47 -47.29
CA MET A 1 -11.62 -49.07 -46.50
C MET A 1 -11.33 -49.38 -45.03
N LEU A 2 -11.76 -48.47 -44.15
CA LEU A 2 -11.76 -48.52 -42.69
C LEU A 2 -10.42 -48.33 -41.96
N GLY A 3 -10.22 -47.11 -41.48
CA GLY A 3 -9.32 -46.78 -40.39
C GLY A 3 -9.97 -45.66 -39.56
N LYS A 4 -10.48 -46.01 -38.37
CA LYS A 4 -11.08 -45.10 -37.38
C LYS A 4 -10.09 -43.99 -37.02
N SER A 5 -10.55 -42.74 -36.93
CA SER A 5 -9.83 -41.70 -36.20
C SER A 5 -10.71 -41.14 -35.09
N ALA A 6 -10.18 -41.22 -33.88
CA ALA A 6 -10.84 -40.94 -32.63
C ALA A 6 -11.10 -39.44 -32.47
N SER A 7 -12.34 -39.11 -32.08
CA SER A 7 -12.68 -37.82 -31.50
C SER A 7 -11.98 -37.72 -30.14
N LYS A 8 -10.91 -36.91 -30.07
CA LYS A 8 -10.26 -36.57 -28.81
C LYS A 8 -10.94 -35.33 -28.26
N CYS A 9 -11.80 -35.56 -27.27
CA CYS A 9 -12.38 -34.55 -26.39
C CYS A 9 -11.26 -33.62 -25.87
N MET A 10 -11.36 -32.32 -26.15
CA MET A 10 -10.66 -31.29 -25.36
C MET A 10 -11.27 -31.28 -23.96
N PRO A 11 -10.48 -31.31 -22.89
CA PRO A 11 -11.00 -31.03 -21.57
C PRO A 11 -11.36 -29.54 -21.48
N ARG A 12 -12.51 -29.34 -20.85
CA ARG A 12 -13.23 -28.10 -20.54
C ARG A 12 -12.43 -27.28 -19.53
N ILE A 13 -11.80 -26.19 -19.97
CA ILE A 13 -11.09 -25.23 -19.09
C ILE A 13 -12.02 -24.10 -18.62
N GLU A 14 -13.21 -23.95 -19.23
CA GLU A 14 -14.13 -22.83 -18.95
C GLU A 14 -14.94 -22.97 -17.64
N ASP A 15 -15.06 -24.17 -17.07
CA ASP A 15 -15.88 -24.40 -15.86
C ASP A 15 -15.14 -24.05 -14.55
N GLU A 16 -13.84 -24.31 -14.43
CA GLU A 16 -13.09 -24.11 -13.18
C GLU A 16 -12.86 -22.63 -12.84
N ASP A 17 -12.59 -21.79 -13.85
CA ASP A 17 -12.42 -20.34 -13.69
C ASP A 17 -13.73 -19.65 -13.31
N SER A 18 -14.87 -20.17 -13.79
CA SER A 18 -16.20 -19.67 -13.45
C SER A 18 -16.54 -19.94 -11.98
N ASP A 19 -16.25 -21.15 -11.49
CA ASP A 19 -16.52 -21.54 -10.10
C ASP A 19 -15.61 -20.80 -9.11
N PHE A 20 -14.31 -20.63 -9.44
CA PHE A 20 -13.39 -19.88 -8.60
C PHE A 20 -13.78 -18.40 -8.49
N ASN A 21 -14.17 -17.76 -9.61
CA ASN A 21 -14.63 -16.38 -9.59
C ASN A 21 -15.93 -16.23 -8.76
N ALA A 22 -16.87 -17.18 -8.90
CA ALA A 22 -18.10 -17.19 -8.11
C ALA A 22 -17.82 -17.34 -6.60
N ILE A 23 -16.93 -18.26 -6.21
CA ILE A 23 -16.50 -18.43 -4.82
C ILE A 23 -15.87 -17.15 -4.30
N THR A 24 -14.96 -16.55 -5.07
CA THR A 24 -14.23 -15.37 -4.60
C THR A 24 -15.15 -14.16 -4.48
N GLN A 25 -16.11 -13.98 -5.39
CA GLN A 25 -17.16 -12.97 -5.27
C GLN A 25 -18.04 -13.20 -4.04
N HIS A 26 -18.43 -14.46 -3.79
CA HIS A 26 -19.24 -14.81 -2.63
C HIS A 26 -18.51 -14.52 -1.30
N ILE A 27 -17.24 -14.93 -1.19
CA ILE A 27 -16.40 -14.64 -0.01
C ILE A 27 -16.28 -13.14 0.16
N THR A 28 -15.96 -12.42 -0.91
CA THR A 28 -15.75 -10.98 -0.84
C THR A 28 -17.02 -10.26 -0.37
N ARG A 29 -18.17 -10.60 -0.94
CA ARG A 29 -19.47 -10.06 -0.52
C ARG A 29 -19.77 -10.36 0.94
N THR A 30 -19.55 -11.61 1.36
CA THR A 30 -19.76 -12.03 2.74
C THR A 30 -18.88 -11.24 3.71
N CYS A 31 -17.61 -10.99 3.36
CA CYS A 31 -16.71 -10.17 4.17
C CYS A 31 -17.22 -8.72 4.30
N ILE A 32 -17.76 -8.14 3.23
CA ILE A 32 -18.33 -6.78 3.26
C ILE A 32 -19.60 -6.76 4.11
N ASP A 33 -20.53 -7.68 3.90
CA ASP A 33 -21.79 -7.76 4.66
C ASP A 33 -21.53 -8.01 6.17
N LEU A 34 -20.45 -8.71 6.52
CA LEU A 34 -19.99 -8.87 7.90
C LEU A 34 -19.37 -7.57 8.45
N ALA A 35 -18.56 -6.88 7.65
CA ALA A 35 -17.91 -5.66 8.06
C ALA A 35 -18.88 -4.49 8.25
N GLU A 36 -19.91 -4.36 7.40
CA GLU A 36 -20.97 -3.35 7.55
C GLU A 36 -21.71 -3.55 8.88
N ARG A 37 -22.15 -4.78 9.17
CA ARG A 37 -22.80 -5.10 10.45
C ARG A 37 -21.90 -4.85 11.65
N TRP A 38 -20.62 -5.23 11.55
CA TRP A 38 -19.64 -4.96 12.60
C TRP A 38 -19.47 -3.45 12.83
N LEU A 39 -19.40 -2.66 11.76
CA LEU A 39 -19.29 -1.21 11.86
C LEU A 39 -20.53 -0.59 12.52
N ASP A 40 -21.73 -1.02 12.15
CA ASP A 40 -22.99 -0.57 12.75
C ASP A 40 -23.03 -0.90 14.25
N GLU A 41 -22.71 -2.14 14.62
CA GLU A 41 -22.65 -2.59 16.01
C GLU A 41 -21.67 -1.75 16.84
N THR A 42 -20.48 -1.45 16.31
CA THR A 42 -19.48 -0.63 17.03
C THR A 42 -19.86 0.85 17.15
N GLN A 43 -20.67 1.39 16.23
CA GLN A 43 -21.18 2.76 16.30
C GLN A 43 -22.35 2.88 17.29
N GLU A 44 -23.24 1.89 17.31
CA GLU A 44 -24.40 1.85 18.22
C GLU A 44 -23.98 1.52 19.66
N THR A 45 -23.00 0.63 19.84
CA THR A 45 -22.47 0.23 21.14
C THR A 45 -21.23 1.05 21.49
N ALA A 46 -21.41 2.35 21.74
CA ALA A 46 -20.35 3.24 22.24
C ALA A 46 -19.73 2.82 23.60
N THR A 47 -20.15 1.69 24.18
CA THR A 47 -19.73 1.16 25.48
C THR A 47 -19.77 -0.38 25.50
N ALA A 48 -18.63 -1.08 25.36
CA ALA A 48 -18.45 -2.38 26.01
C ALA A 48 -17.01 -2.94 26.00
N ALA A 49 -16.24 -2.80 24.91
CA ALA A 49 -14.90 -3.40 24.82
C ALA A 49 -13.87 -2.43 24.24
N ALA A 50 -12.67 -2.39 24.85
CA ALA A 50 -11.53 -1.72 24.25
C ALA A 50 -11.13 -2.47 22.97
N PRO A 51 -10.82 -1.78 21.87
CA PRO A 51 -10.42 -2.45 20.64
C PRO A 51 -9.10 -3.20 20.84
N SER A 52 -8.94 -4.29 20.10
CA SER A 52 -7.78 -5.18 20.12
C SER A 52 -6.95 -5.04 18.85
N GLN A 53 -5.76 -5.66 18.85
CA GLN A 53 -4.95 -5.76 17.63
C GLN A 53 -5.65 -6.57 16.52
N ALA A 54 -6.49 -7.54 16.87
CA ALA A 54 -7.27 -8.29 15.90
C ALA A 54 -8.29 -7.39 15.17
N ASP A 55 -8.94 -6.48 15.89
CA ASP A 55 -9.85 -5.49 15.30
C ASP A 55 -9.11 -4.57 14.32
N MET A 56 -7.88 -4.18 14.66
CA MET A 56 -7.02 -3.38 13.79
C MET A 56 -6.70 -4.11 12.48
N LEU A 57 -6.30 -5.37 12.55
CA LEU A 57 -5.97 -6.20 11.38
C LEU A 57 -7.21 -6.48 10.52
N ALA A 58 -8.34 -6.76 11.16
CA ALA A 58 -9.63 -6.95 10.48
C ALA A 58 -10.01 -5.67 9.70
N ALA A 59 -9.98 -4.51 10.36
CA ALA A 59 -10.30 -3.24 9.70
C ALA A 59 -9.36 -2.94 8.52
N CYS A 60 -8.04 -3.10 8.66
CA CYS A 60 -7.08 -2.94 7.56
C CYS A 60 -7.36 -3.88 6.38
N SER A 61 -7.77 -5.11 6.67
CA SER A 61 -8.12 -6.11 5.65
C SER A 61 -9.38 -5.70 4.91
N VAL A 62 -10.40 -5.22 5.61
CA VAL A 62 -11.64 -4.73 5.00
C VAL A 62 -11.39 -3.49 4.14
N VAL A 63 -10.52 -2.55 4.56
CA VAL A 63 -10.10 -1.42 3.71
C VAL A 63 -9.60 -1.95 2.36
N SER A 64 -8.69 -2.92 2.40
CA SER A 64 -8.09 -3.51 1.21
C SER A 64 -9.11 -4.24 0.32
N ILE A 65 -9.94 -5.10 0.92
CA ILE A 65 -10.97 -5.87 0.21
C ILE A 65 -11.99 -4.94 -0.45
N SER A 66 -12.43 -3.90 0.26
CA SER A 66 -13.40 -2.91 -0.23
C SER A 66 -12.84 -2.12 -1.40
N LEU A 67 -11.55 -1.78 -1.35
CA LEU A 67 -10.87 -1.10 -2.45
C LEU A 67 -10.78 -1.99 -3.69
N GLU A 68 -10.50 -3.28 -3.51
CA GLU A 68 -10.40 -4.26 -4.60
C GLU A 68 -11.69 -4.48 -5.37
N ILE A 69 -12.83 -4.40 -4.70
CA ILE A 69 -14.14 -4.47 -5.37
C ILE A 69 -14.62 -3.12 -5.89
N GLY A 70 -13.80 -2.08 -5.78
CA GLY A 70 -14.13 -0.73 -6.23
C GLY A 70 -15.10 0.03 -5.32
N ASN A 71 -15.39 -0.46 -4.12
CA ASN A 71 -16.20 0.26 -3.14
C ASN A 71 -15.34 1.27 -2.37
N ILE A 72 -14.99 2.36 -3.05
CA ILE A 72 -14.09 3.41 -2.55
C ILE A 72 -14.66 4.11 -1.30
N GLU A 73 -15.97 4.37 -1.26
CA GLU A 73 -16.60 5.04 -0.11
C GLU A 73 -16.48 4.19 1.15
N PHE A 74 -16.87 2.92 1.07
CA PHE A 74 -16.80 2.02 2.21
C PHE A 74 -15.35 1.73 2.62
N SER A 75 -14.44 1.60 1.66
CA SER A 75 -13.01 1.46 1.94
C SER A 75 -12.45 2.66 2.72
N TRP A 76 -12.84 3.88 2.34
CA TRP A 76 -12.43 5.10 3.05
C TRP A 76 -13.08 5.22 4.43
N GLU A 77 -14.35 4.82 4.58
CA GLU A 77 -15.02 4.72 5.88
C GLU A 77 -14.32 3.73 6.81
N MET A 78 -13.96 2.56 6.30
CA MET A 78 -13.19 1.58 7.07
C MET A 78 -11.81 2.12 7.43
N LEU A 79 -11.16 2.92 6.59
CA LEU A 79 -9.90 3.58 6.97
C LEU A 79 -10.09 4.55 8.14
N ARG A 80 -11.21 5.31 8.17
CA ARG A 80 -11.57 6.16 9.31
C ARG A 80 -11.73 5.33 10.58
N HIS A 81 -12.43 4.19 10.48
CA HIS A 81 -12.62 3.26 11.60
C HIS A 81 -11.29 2.65 12.07
N THR A 82 -10.44 2.18 11.15
CA THR A 82 -9.07 1.71 11.41
C THR A 82 -8.25 2.76 12.16
N CYS A 83 -8.30 4.03 11.73
CA CYS A 83 -7.59 5.11 12.43
C CYS A 83 -8.14 5.37 13.84
N SER A 84 -9.45 5.20 14.05
CA SER A 84 -10.06 5.27 15.38
C SER A 84 -9.53 4.17 16.31
N ILE A 85 -9.51 2.93 15.81
CA ILE A 85 -8.92 1.77 16.53
C ILE A 85 -7.44 2.03 16.84
N ALA A 86 -6.66 2.46 15.85
CA ALA A 86 -5.24 2.75 16.02
C ALA A 86 -4.98 3.83 17.07
N LYS A 87 -5.81 4.88 17.12
CA LYS A 87 -5.75 5.92 18.16
C LYS A 87 -6.01 5.33 19.54
N ALA A 88 -7.05 4.51 19.69
CA ALA A 88 -7.38 3.85 20.95
C ALA A 88 -6.27 2.88 21.43
N LEU A 89 -5.59 2.22 20.51
CA LEU A 89 -4.45 1.33 20.79
C LEU A 89 -3.11 2.07 21.01
N GLY A 90 -3.10 3.41 20.93
CA GLY A 90 -1.93 4.23 21.21
C GLY A 90 -0.92 4.36 20.06
N TYR A 91 -1.31 4.08 18.81
CA TYR A 91 -0.40 4.12 17.66
C TYR A 91 0.02 5.54 17.26
N PHE A 92 -0.77 6.55 17.59
CA PHE A 92 -0.52 7.93 17.14
C PHE A 92 0.50 8.68 18.02
N HIS A 93 0.79 8.20 19.23
CA HIS A 93 1.60 8.94 20.21
C HIS A 93 2.68 8.04 20.84
N ILE A 94 3.24 7.13 20.05
CA ILE A 94 4.24 6.13 20.49
C ILE A 94 5.48 6.82 21.09
N ASP A 95 5.87 7.96 20.52
CA ASP A 95 7.09 8.69 20.86
C ASP A 95 6.82 10.03 21.57
N ALA A 96 5.59 10.26 22.05
CA ALA A 96 5.21 11.51 22.71
C ALA A 96 5.83 11.67 24.12
N ALA A 97 6.15 10.58 24.80
CA ALA A 97 6.72 10.59 26.14
C ALA A 97 8.21 10.21 26.13
N PRO A 98 9.06 10.86 26.96
CA PRO A 98 10.47 10.52 27.06
C PRO A 98 10.64 9.06 27.51
N GLN A 99 11.54 8.35 26.85
CA GLN A 99 11.77 6.93 27.07
C GLN A 99 12.56 6.75 28.37
N TYR A 100 11.87 6.38 29.45
CA TYR A 100 12.51 5.72 30.59
C TYR A 100 12.83 4.26 30.22
N ALA A 101 13.72 3.60 30.96
CA ALA A 101 14.26 2.27 30.66
C ALA A 101 13.18 1.23 30.28
N ALA A 102 12.86 1.16 28.99
CA ALA A 102 11.87 0.25 28.44
C ALA A 102 12.46 -1.15 28.37
N THR A 103 11.66 -2.14 28.72
CA THR A 103 12.00 -3.55 28.52
C THR A 103 12.17 -3.84 27.03
N GLU A 104 12.90 -4.91 26.69
CA GLU A 104 13.12 -5.26 25.28
C GLU A 104 11.81 -5.59 24.56
N SER A 105 10.87 -6.26 25.25
CA SER A 105 9.52 -6.53 24.73
C SER A 105 8.75 -5.25 24.41
N GLU A 106 8.83 -4.22 25.26
CA GLU A 106 8.19 -2.93 24.99
C GLU A 106 8.83 -2.20 23.80
N LYS A 107 10.15 -2.35 23.58
CA LYS A 107 10.82 -1.77 22.41
C LYS A 107 10.36 -2.46 21.12
N VAL A 108 10.33 -3.78 21.10
CA VAL A 108 9.85 -4.57 19.94
C VAL A 108 8.40 -4.18 19.61
N GLU A 109 7.54 -4.11 20.62
CA GLU A 109 6.14 -3.73 20.43
C GLU A 109 6.00 -2.27 19.93
N LYS A 110 6.77 -1.32 20.48
CA LYS A 110 6.80 0.04 19.95
C LYS A 110 7.28 0.08 18.51
N ASN A 111 8.29 -0.71 18.16
CA ASN A 111 8.82 -0.77 16.80
C ASN A 111 7.77 -1.29 15.80
N ARG A 112 7.06 -2.35 16.18
CA ARG A 112 5.93 -2.90 15.42
C ARG A 112 4.83 -1.85 15.21
N LYS A 113 4.43 -1.14 16.27
CA LYS A 113 3.42 -0.07 16.17
C LYS A 113 3.88 1.09 15.27
N ARG A 114 5.16 1.48 15.31
CA ARG A 114 5.71 2.50 14.40
C ARG A 114 5.60 2.03 12.95
N PHE A 115 6.01 0.80 12.67
CA PHE A 115 5.92 0.22 11.33
C PHE A 115 4.48 0.22 10.79
N GLU A 116 3.51 -0.24 11.59
CA GLU A 116 2.10 -0.28 11.22
C GLU A 116 1.50 1.13 11.05
N PHE A 117 1.83 2.08 11.93
CA PHE A 117 1.40 3.47 11.82
C PHE A 117 1.84 4.12 10.49
N TRP A 118 3.11 3.92 10.12
CA TRP A 118 3.65 4.46 8.88
C TRP A 118 2.94 3.92 7.63
N HIS A 119 2.44 2.68 7.68
CA HIS A 119 1.60 2.12 6.62
C HIS A 119 0.19 2.72 6.60
N LEU A 120 -0.41 2.99 7.75
CA LEU A 120 -1.69 3.72 7.81
C LEU A 120 -1.55 5.11 7.19
N LEU A 121 -0.47 5.82 7.53
CA LEU A 121 -0.17 7.15 6.99
C LEU A 121 0.01 7.10 5.47
N ARG A 122 0.74 6.10 4.95
CA ARG A 122 0.89 5.89 3.51
C ARG A 122 -0.46 5.58 2.83
N THR A 123 -1.35 4.85 3.50
CA THR A 123 -2.69 4.56 2.97
C THR A 123 -3.56 5.80 2.96
N ASP A 124 -3.59 6.60 4.02
CA ASP A 124 -4.28 7.91 4.05
C ASP A 124 -3.81 8.83 2.90
N CYS A 125 -2.50 8.95 2.70
CA CYS A 125 -1.94 9.72 1.59
C CYS A 125 -2.41 9.20 0.23
N MET A 126 -2.53 7.88 0.06
CA MET A 126 -3.01 7.27 -1.17
C MET A 126 -4.47 7.65 -1.46
N PHE A 127 -5.34 7.57 -0.45
CA PHE A 127 -6.75 7.97 -0.58
C PHE A 127 -6.90 9.45 -0.96
N ARG A 128 -6.13 10.33 -0.33
CA ARG A 128 -6.13 11.77 -0.65
C ARG A 128 -5.68 12.01 -2.08
N LEU A 129 -4.53 11.44 -2.44
CA LEU A 129 -3.86 11.72 -3.70
C LEU A 129 -4.55 11.09 -4.92
N SER A 130 -5.06 9.86 -4.79
CA SER A 130 -5.65 9.12 -5.91
C SER A 130 -7.17 9.17 -5.97
N LEU A 131 -7.83 9.34 -4.83
CA LEU A 131 -9.30 9.18 -4.72
C LEU A 131 -9.97 10.49 -4.26
N GLY A 132 -9.20 11.57 -4.10
CA GLY A 132 -9.70 12.89 -3.72
C GLY A 132 -10.36 12.93 -2.34
N LYS A 133 -10.06 11.95 -1.47
CA LYS A 133 -10.68 11.87 -0.15
C LYS A 133 -10.07 12.87 0.83
N PRO A 134 -10.85 13.39 1.80
CA PRO A 134 -10.31 14.19 2.90
C PRO A 134 -9.32 13.39 3.76
N ALA A 135 -8.37 14.11 4.36
CA ALA A 135 -7.41 13.52 5.29
C ALA A 135 -8.11 12.94 6.54
N VAL A 136 -7.78 11.68 6.84
CA VAL A 136 -8.15 10.99 8.08
C VAL A 136 -7.09 11.24 9.15
N ILE A 137 -5.81 11.25 8.76
CA ILE A 137 -4.67 11.54 9.64
C ILE A 137 -4.21 12.97 9.38
N ARG A 138 -4.52 13.90 10.30
CA ARG A 138 -4.14 15.30 10.12
C ARG A 138 -2.72 15.58 10.58
N LYS A 139 -2.11 16.60 9.98
CA LYS A 139 -0.82 17.14 10.40
C LYS A 139 -0.86 17.57 11.86
N GLY A 140 0.11 17.11 12.65
CA GLY A 140 0.20 17.42 14.08
C GLY A 140 -0.67 16.56 15.00
N GLU A 141 -1.48 15.63 14.48
CA GLU A 141 -2.24 14.68 15.32
C GLU A 141 -1.42 13.47 15.81
N TRP A 142 -0.15 13.39 15.44
CA TRP A 142 0.69 12.22 15.70
C TRP A 142 2.14 12.59 16.06
N ALA A 143 2.76 11.74 16.87
CA ALA A 143 4.15 11.77 17.31
C ALA A 143 4.73 10.35 17.25
N VAL A 144 5.25 10.00 16.07
CA VAL A 144 5.72 8.65 15.73
C VAL A 144 7.01 8.76 14.91
N ASN A 145 8.11 8.23 15.42
CA ASN A 145 9.38 8.18 14.71
C ASN A 145 9.39 7.04 13.68
N PHE A 146 10.41 7.02 12.82
CA PHE A 146 10.69 5.82 12.03
C PHE A 146 11.00 4.63 12.95
N PRO A 147 10.61 3.39 12.57
CA PRO A 147 11.03 2.21 13.29
C PRO A 147 12.56 2.06 13.23
N ASP A 148 13.11 1.55 14.33
CA ASP A 148 14.52 1.22 14.49
C ASP A 148 14.87 0.02 13.59
N SER A 149 16.04 0.07 12.95
CA SER A 149 16.60 -1.01 12.10
C SER A 149 17.93 -1.49 12.70
N PRO A 150 18.27 -2.79 12.61
CA PRO A 150 17.49 -3.92 12.04
C PRO A 150 16.41 -4.44 12.99
N GLY A 151 15.38 -5.11 12.45
CA GLY A 151 14.32 -5.73 13.26
C GLY A 151 12.97 -5.01 13.20
N ILE A 152 12.65 -4.44 12.03
CA ILE A 152 11.33 -3.84 11.77
C ILE A 152 10.19 -4.84 12.02
N ILE A 153 10.45 -6.11 11.73
CA ILE A 153 9.70 -7.28 12.15
C ILE A 153 10.68 -8.04 13.03
N GLY A 154 10.36 -8.30 14.29
CA GLY A 154 11.28 -8.91 15.24
C GLY A 154 11.64 -10.35 14.87
N SER A 155 12.45 -10.56 13.84
CA SER A 155 13.14 -11.81 13.62
C SER A 155 14.23 -11.92 14.68
N GLU A 156 14.09 -12.93 15.53
CA GLU A 156 15.23 -13.44 16.26
C GLU A 156 16.35 -13.65 15.24
N LYS A 157 17.57 -13.28 15.64
CA LYS A 157 18.75 -13.42 14.79
C LYS A 157 19.03 -14.90 14.59
N ASP A 158 18.30 -15.53 13.68
CA ASP A 158 18.73 -16.78 13.09
C ASP A 158 20.01 -16.45 12.32
N GLU A 159 21.07 -17.20 12.60
CA GLU A 159 22.42 -16.99 12.09
C GLU A 159 22.50 -17.03 10.55
N ASP A 160 21.41 -17.50 9.91
CA ASP A 160 21.12 -17.38 8.48
C ASP A 160 19.94 -16.41 8.27
N GLY A 161 20.21 -15.11 8.21
CA GLY A 161 19.17 -14.09 8.07
C GLY A 161 18.26 -14.33 6.87
N ASP A 162 16.98 -14.62 7.13
CA ASP A 162 15.96 -14.87 6.12
C ASP A 162 15.88 -13.72 5.10
N GLU A 163 16.21 -13.99 3.83
CA GLU A 163 16.24 -13.00 2.74
C GLU A 163 14.90 -12.25 2.59
N SER A 164 13.78 -12.88 2.97
CA SER A 164 12.44 -12.29 2.98
C SER A 164 12.33 -11.12 3.96
N SER A 165 12.92 -11.25 5.16
CA SER A 165 12.92 -10.17 6.17
C SER A 165 13.67 -8.93 5.65
N ARG A 166 14.78 -9.13 4.96
CA ARG A 166 15.57 -8.04 4.36
C ARG A 166 14.79 -7.29 3.29
N MET A 167 13.99 -7.98 2.47
CA MET A 167 13.20 -7.32 1.45
C MET A 167 12.08 -6.47 2.06
N ILE A 168 11.48 -6.90 3.17
CA ILE A 168 10.46 -6.12 3.87
C ILE A 168 11.06 -4.82 4.40
N GLU A 169 12.28 -4.85 4.95
CA GLU A 169 12.97 -3.63 5.39
C GLU A 169 13.29 -2.68 4.22
N ILE A 170 13.80 -3.20 3.10
CA ILE A 170 14.04 -2.42 1.88
C ILE A 170 12.75 -1.77 1.38
N HIS A 171 11.68 -2.57 1.30
CA HIS A 171 10.36 -2.10 0.88
C HIS A 171 9.86 -0.99 1.78
N PHE A 172 9.96 -1.16 3.10
CA PHE A 172 9.55 -0.17 4.07
C PHE A 172 10.28 1.15 3.85
N LEU A 173 11.62 1.13 3.82
CA LEU A 173 12.43 2.33 3.68
C LEU A 173 12.12 3.06 2.36
N ALA A 174 12.03 2.32 1.26
CA ALA A 174 11.70 2.89 -0.04
C ALA A 174 10.28 3.49 -0.08
N SER A 175 9.31 2.73 0.42
CA SER A 175 7.89 3.14 0.45
C SER A 175 7.68 4.35 1.36
N MET A 176 8.38 4.43 2.48
CA MET A 176 8.24 5.56 3.40
C MET A 176 8.90 6.83 2.88
N ARG A 177 10.02 6.71 2.15
CA ARG A 177 10.58 7.86 1.45
C ARG A 177 9.59 8.41 0.41
N GLN A 178 8.88 7.53 -0.31
CA GLN A 178 7.79 7.95 -1.20
C GLN A 178 6.62 8.58 -0.41
N THR A 179 6.26 8.06 0.76
CA THR A 179 5.24 8.66 1.64
C THR A 179 5.61 10.07 2.06
N LEU A 180 6.88 10.35 2.37
CA LEU A 180 7.32 11.70 2.70
C LEU A 180 7.21 12.65 1.50
N VAL A 181 7.55 12.21 0.29
CA VAL A 181 7.32 12.98 -0.94
C VAL A 181 5.81 13.25 -1.13
N MET A 182 4.95 12.23 -0.92
CA MET A 182 3.49 12.38 -0.98
C MET A 182 2.97 13.40 0.03
N LEU A 183 3.42 13.33 1.28
CA LEU A 183 3.01 14.25 2.35
C LEU A 183 3.42 15.69 2.03
N ARG A 184 4.66 15.90 1.59
CA ARG A 184 5.12 17.23 1.19
C ARG A 184 4.25 17.78 0.06
N TYR A 185 4.02 16.99 -1.00
CA TYR A 185 3.15 17.39 -2.10
C TYR A 185 1.73 17.75 -1.64
N LEU A 186 1.11 16.90 -0.81
CA LEU A 186 -0.23 17.14 -0.26
C LEU A 186 -0.28 18.40 0.62
N ASP A 187 0.72 18.64 1.46
CA ASP A 187 0.83 19.84 2.30
C ASP A 187 0.82 21.12 1.44
N TYR A 188 1.48 21.13 0.28
CA TYR A 188 1.45 22.27 -0.63
C TYR A 188 0.12 22.40 -1.38
N MET A 189 -0.52 21.28 -1.75
CA MET A 189 -1.83 21.30 -2.41
C MET A 189 -2.95 21.80 -1.49
N GLU A 190 -2.79 21.60 -0.18
CA GLU A 190 -3.71 22.11 0.86
C GLU A 190 -3.37 23.54 1.31
N GLY A 191 -2.18 24.03 0.97
CA GLY A 191 -1.70 25.38 1.31
C GLY A 191 -2.27 26.49 0.40
N PRO A 192 -2.29 27.74 0.88
CA PRO A 192 -2.87 28.87 0.13
C PRO A 192 -2.04 29.26 -1.11
N ASP A 193 -0.73 29.02 -1.09
CA ASP A 193 0.21 29.49 -2.11
C ASP A 193 0.48 28.46 -3.23
N GLY A 194 -0.12 27.27 -3.12
CA GLY A 194 0.15 26.13 -3.99
C GLY A 194 1.62 25.66 -3.92
N ILE A 195 2.00 24.79 -4.84
CA ILE A 195 3.37 24.24 -4.92
C ILE A 195 4.20 24.97 -5.98
N ASP A 196 5.38 25.49 -5.61
CA ASP A 196 6.31 26.14 -6.55
C ASP A 196 7.08 25.15 -7.46
N GLU A 197 7.63 25.67 -8.56
CA GLU A 197 8.30 24.86 -9.59
C GLU A 197 9.59 24.21 -9.06
N GLU A 198 10.37 24.96 -8.27
CA GLU A 198 11.61 24.46 -7.65
C GLU A 198 11.33 23.29 -6.70
N THR A 199 10.26 23.41 -5.92
CA THR A 199 9.77 22.35 -5.04
C THR A 199 9.30 21.13 -5.84
N ILE A 200 8.54 21.32 -6.94
CA ILE A 200 8.14 20.20 -7.79
C ILE A 200 9.37 19.48 -8.35
N ASP A 201 10.34 20.20 -8.89
CA ASP A 201 11.56 19.62 -9.45
C ASP A 201 12.39 18.91 -8.37
N ALA A 202 12.46 19.46 -7.15
CA ALA A 202 13.10 18.81 -6.01
C ALA A 202 12.40 17.49 -5.64
N LEU A 203 11.07 17.45 -5.62
CA LEU A 203 10.30 16.22 -5.34
C LEU A 203 10.44 15.17 -6.46
N ILE A 204 10.53 15.60 -7.73
CA ILE A 204 10.83 14.71 -8.86
C ILE A 204 12.22 14.11 -8.68
N ALA A 205 13.23 14.93 -8.46
CA ALA A 205 14.62 14.48 -8.28
C ALA A 205 14.75 13.54 -7.07
N GLU A 206 14.03 13.82 -5.96
CA GLU A 206 14.00 12.94 -4.79
C GLU A 206 13.37 11.58 -5.12
N THR A 207 12.28 11.57 -5.89
CA THR A 207 11.61 10.35 -6.33
C THR A 207 12.52 9.52 -7.23
N GLU A 208 13.14 10.13 -8.24
CA GLU A 208 14.06 9.46 -9.17
C GLU A 208 15.30 8.91 -8.44
N THR A 209 15.88 9.70 -7.54
CA THR A 209 17.03 9.27 -6.72
C THR A 209 16.66 8.08 -5.84
N SER A 210 15.47 8.10 -5.24
CA SER A 210 14.98 6.98 -4.43
C SER A 210 14.76 5.73 -5.28
N THR A 211 14.15 5.85 -6.46
CA THR A 211 13.97 4.72 -7.38
C THR A 211 15.31 4.15 -7.84
N ALA A 212 16.26 5.01 -8.20
CA ALA A 212 17.60 4.60 -8.63
C ALA A 212 18.41 3.95 -7.51
N LEU A 213 18.26 4.40 -6.26
CA LEU A 213 18.93 3.81 -5.11
C LEU A 213 18.50 2.36 -4.86
N TRP A 214 17.19 2.10 -4.93
CA TRP A 214 16.63 0.80 -4.58
C TRP A 214 16.49 -0.16 -5.77
N ARG A 215 16.60 0.32 -7.02
CA ARG A 215 16.52 -0.45 -8.28
C ARG A 215 15.39 -1.50 -8.28
N PRO A 216 14.13 -1.07 -8.02
CA PRO A 216 13.01 -2.00 -7.85
C PRO A 216 12.73 -2.85 -9.10
N ASP A 217 13.14 -2.39 -10.28
CA ASP A 217 13.11 -3.12 -11.55
C ASP A 217 14.04 -4.33 -11.57
N GLU A 218 15.26 -4.20 -11.05
CA GLU A 218 16.19 -5.34 -10.91
C GLU A 218 15.76 -6.29 -9.81
N LEU A 219 15.24 -5.74 -8.70
CA LEU A 219 14.64 -6.53 -7.64
C LEU A 219 13.42 -7.32 -8.15
N LEU A 220 12.66 -6.80 -9.10
CA LEU A 220 11.56 -7.52 -9.72
C LEU A 220 12.06 -8.63 -10.67
N GLY A 221 13.15 -8.38 -11.42
CA GLY A 221 13.71 -9.34 -12.36
C GLY A 221 14.55 -10.46 -11.72
N SER A 222 15.07 -10.26 -10.51
CA SER A 222 16.03 -11.17 -9.87
C SER A 222 15.42 -12.21 -8.93
N LYS A 223 14.11 -12.16 -8.63
CA LYS A 223 13.57 -12.83 -7.43
C LYS A 223 12.75 -14.08 -7.69
N ALA A 224 12.94 -15.06 -6.79
CA ALA A 224 12.27 -16.35 -6.80
C ALA A 224 10.92 -16.35 -6.05
N ASN A 225 10.72 -15.45 -5.08
CA ASN A 225 9.52 -15.42 -4.23
C ASN A 225 8.46 -14.40 -4.71
N ARG A 226 7.19 -14.80 -4.63
CA ARG A 226 6.01 -14.00 -4.99
C ARG A 226 5.88 -12.74 -4.14
N ILE A 227 6.11 -12.83 -2.83
CA ILE A 227 5.98 -11.70 -1.90
C ILE A 227 6.99 -10.61 -2.24
N ASP A 228 8.25 -10.97 -2.43
CA ASP A 228 9.28 -9.99 -2.75
C ASP A 228 9.06 -9.33 -4.11
N SER A 229 8.50 -10.07 -5.07
CA SER A 229 8.12 -9.55 -6.37
C SER A 229 6.98 -8.52 -6.24
N LEU A 230 5.97 -8.81 -5.42
CA LEU A 230 4.89 -7.87 -5.10
C LEU A 230 5.40 -6.60 -4.42
N LEU A 231 6.31 -6.74 -3.44
CA LEU A 231 6.92 -5.58 -2.77
C LEU A 231 7.74 -4.72 -3.75
N SER A 232 8.53 -5.35 -4.62
CA SER A 232 9.33 -4.64 -5.63
C SER A 232 8.42 -3.90 -6.63
N LEU A 233 7.33 -4.53 -7.03
CA LEU A 233 6.34 -3.93 -7.92
C LEU A 233 5.60 -2.76 -7.26
N ASP A 234 5.22 -2.87 -5.99
CA ASP A 234 4.61 -1.76 -5.23
C ASP A 234 5.55 -0.54 -5.16
N MET A 235 6.85 -0.75 -4.91
CA MET A 235 7.86 0.32 -4.94
C MET A 235 7.94 0.98 -6.32
N LEU A 236 7.95 0.17 -7.38
CA LEU A 236 8.08 0.63 -8.76
C LEU A 236 6.84 1.44 -9.19
N LEU A 237 5.64 0.90 -8.97
CA LEU A 237 4.38 1.56 -9.29
C LEU A 237 4.17 2.82 -8.45
N GLY A 238 4.55 2.80 -7.17
CA GLY A 238 4.56 3.99 -6.31
C GLY A 238 5.44 5.12 -6.87
N SER A 239 6.62 4.77 -7.39
CA SER A 239 7.53 5.74 -8.02
C SER A 239 6.91 6.34 -9.28
N TYR A 240 6.43 5.49 -10.20
CA TYR A 240 5.83 5.94 -11.45
C TYR A 240 4.61 6.83 -11.22
N LYS A 241 3.74 6.46 -10.27
CA LYS A 241 2.59 7.27 -9.87
C LYS A 241 3.03 8.68 -9.45
N MET A 242 4.04 8.79 -8.58
CA MET A 242 4.51 10.09 -8.12
C MET A 242 5.13 10.93 -9.24
N LEU A 243 5.94 10.33 -10.10
CA LEU A 243 6.54 11.04 -11.24
C LEU A 243 5.48 11.58 -12.21
N ILE A 244 4.44 10.79 -12.50
CA ILE A 244 3.31 11.23 -13.32
C ILE A 244 2.59 12.43 -12.69
N ILE A 245 2.27 12.35 -11.39
CA ILE A 245 1.54 13.41 -10.69
C ILE A 245 2.36 14.71 -10.64
N LEU A 246 3.64 14.61 -10.28
CA LEU A 246 4.52 15.77 -10.15
C LEU A 246 4.79 16.42 -11.51
N ASP A 247 5.00 15.64 -12.56
CA ASP A 247 5.20 16.18 -13.91
C ASP A 247 3.93 16.83 -14.48
N GLN A 248 2.74 16.29 -14.15
CA GLN A 248 1.47 16.95 -14.49
C GLN A 248 1.28 18.27 -13.72
N ALA A 249 1.64 18.30 -12.43
CA ALA A 249 1.61 19.54 -11.64
C ALA A 249 2.55 20.60 -12.24
N ARG A 250 3.76 20.20 -12.65
CA ARG A 250 4.73 21.05 -13.35
C ARG A 250 4.16 21.62 -14.66
N GLN A 251 3.54 20.77 -15.48
CA GLN A 251 2.94 21.20 -16.74
C GLN A 251 1.78 22.18 -16.55
N ASN A 252 0.88 21.93 -15.59
CA ASN A 252 -0.27 22.80 -15.33
C ASN A 252 0.18 24.22 -14.92
N ARG A 253 1.28 24.32 -14.17
CA ARG A 253 1.88 25.60 -13.81
C ARG A 253 2.47 26.33 -15.03
N ASN A 254 3.22 25.61 -15.87
CA ASN A 254 3.82 26.18 -17.08
C ASN A 254 2.78 26.61 -18.12
N ARG A 255 1.64 25.89 -18.24
CA ARG A 255 0.50 26.28 -19.08
C ARG A 255 -0.22 27.53 -18.61
N SER A 256 -0.24 27.80 -17.30
CA SER A 256 -0.82 29.05 -16.78
C SER A 256 0.01 30.28 -17.18
N ARG A 257 1.27 30.06 -17.59
CA ARG A 257 2.22 31.09 -17.99
C ARG A 257 2.32 31.25 -19.51
N ASP A 258 2.19 30.15 -20.26
CA ASP A 258 2.23 30.13 -21.73
C ASP A 258 0.83 29.84 -22.31
N GLN A 259 0.15 30.89 -22.78
CA GLN A 259 -1.27 30.86 -23.17
C GLN A 259 -1.60 30.06 -24.45
N ASP A 260 -0.63 29.39 -25.09
CA ASP A 260 -0.73 28.98 -26.50
C ASP A 260 -0.13 27.60 -26.89
N ARG A 261 0.08 26.65 -25.95
CA ARG A 261 0.61 25.31 -26.32
C ARG A 261 -0.30 24.14 -25.99
N ASN A 262 -0.48 23.33 -27.04
CA ASN A 262 -1.11 22.01 -27.16
C ASN A 262 -1.42 21.28 -25.84
N SER A 263 -2.69 20.91 -25.68
CA SER A 263 -3.33 20.29 -24.50
C SER A 263 -2.92 18.83 -24.19
N GLY A 264 -1.75 18.38 -24.64
CA GLY A 264 -1.27 17.01 -24.47
C GLY A 264 -0.41 16.79 -23.22
N LEU A 265 -0.42 15.56 -22.68
CA LEU A 265 0.52 15.13 -21.63
C LEU A 265 1.97 15.25 -22.14
N SER A 266 2.93 15.58 -21.27
CA SER A 266 4.34 15.61 -21.67
C SER A 266 4.82 14.23 -22.17
N PRO A 267 5.84 14.20 -23.05
CA PRO A 267 6.49 12.96 -23.43
C PRO A 267 7.03 12.17 -22.24
N TYR A 268 7.48 12.86 -21.18
CA TYR A 268 7.97 12.22 -19.95
C TYR A 268 6.85 11.46 -19.24
N THR A 269 5.71 12.11 -18.98
CA THR A 269 4.52 11.46 -18.39
C THR A 269 4.09 10.24 -19.21
N VAL A 270 4.04 10.37 -20.54
CA VAL A 270 3.63 9.27 -21.43
C VAL A 270 4.59 8.09 -21.34
N GLU A 271 5.90 8.35 -21.28
CA GLU A 271 6.90 7.30 -21.15
C GLU A 271 6.82 6.60 -19.79
N ILE A 272 6.71 7.34 -18.69
CA ILE A 272 6.53 6.76 -17.35
C ILE A 272 5.25 5.92 -17.28
N ALA A 273 4.14 6.40 -17.84
CA ALA A 273 2.89 5.64 -17.90
C ALA A 273 3.05 4.34 -18.70
N ARG A 274 3.75 4.38 -19.84
CA ARG A 274 4.06 3.19 -20.65
C ARG A 274 4.89 2.17 -19.85
N ARG A 275 5.94 2.63 -19.18
CA ARG A 275 6.77 1.77 -18.32
C ARG A 275 5.98 1.15 -17.17
N SER A 276 5.07 1.92 -16.56
CA SER A 276 4.16 1.42 -15.53
C SER A 276 3.24 0.31 -16.04
N LEU A 277 2.64 0.50 -17.22
CA LEU A 277 1.78 -0.51 -17.84
C LEU A 277 2.56 -1.76 -18.23
N GLN A 278 3.77 -1.61 -18.78
CA GLN A 278 4.63 -2.74 -19.12
C GLN A 278 5.03 -3.55 -17.88
N ALA A 279 5.38 -2.88 -16.78
CA ALA A 279 5.69 -3.56 -15.52
C ALA A 279 4.47 -4.33 -14.97
N LEU A 280 3.28 -3.72 -14.99
CA LEU A 280 2.06 -4.37 -14.56
C LEU A 280 1.69 -5.56 -15.46
N GLN A 281 1.81 -5.41 -16.77
CA GLN A 281 1.58 -6.49 -17.74
C GLN A 281 2.56 -7.64 -17.57
N ALA A 282 3.84 -7.35 -17.34
CA ALA A 282 4.86 -8.37 -17.09
C ALA A 282 4.55 -9.15 -15.81
N ALA A 283 4.15 -8.46 -14.75
CA ALA A 283 3.73 -9.08 -13.50
C ALA A 283 2.50 -9.98 -13.70
N MET A 284 1.42 -9.46 -14.31
CA MET A 284 0.20 -10.21 -14.58
C MET A 284 0.42 -11.46 -15.45
N ARG A 285 1.35 -11.41 -16.41
CA ARG A 285 1.65 -12.53 -17.31
C ARG A 285 2.55 -13.60 -16.71
N SER A 286 3.26 -13.30 -15.62
CA SER A 286 4.04 -14.31 -14.93
C SER A 286 3.10 -15.24 -14.17
N ALA A 287 3.25 -16.57 -14.33
CA ALA A 287 2.34 -17.61 -13.86
C ALA A 287 2.04 -17.61 -12.33
N GLY A 288 2.69 -16.74 -11.55
CA GLY A 288 2.41 -16.53 -10.12
C GLY A 288 1.35 -15.46 -9.79
N TYR A 289 0.74 -14.83 -10.81
CA TYR A 289 -0.19 -13.70 -10.66
C TYR A 289 -1.59 -13.94 -11.24
N GLU A 290 -1.94 -15.18 -11.63
CA GLU A 290 -3.29 -15.54 -12.11
C GLU A 290 -4.41 -15.16 -11.12
N TYR A 291 -4.07 -14.92 -9.84
CA TYR A 291 -5.00 -14.48 -8.79
C TYR A 291 -4.55 -13.20 -8.07
N ALA A 292 -3.69 -12.38 -8.69
CA ALA A 292 -3.21 -11.14 -8.07
C ALA A 292 -4.33 -10.10 -8.01
N ARG A 293 -4.97 -10.02 -6.84
CA ARG A 293 -5.80 -8.90 -6.41
C ARG A 293 -4.87 -7.82 -5.82
N TRP A 294 -4.92 -6.62 -6.39
CA TRP A 294 -3.85 -5.60 -6.35
C TRP A 294 -3.91 -4.64 -5.17
N GLY A 295 -4.99 -4.70 -4.40
CA GLY A 295 -5.38 -3.73 -3.36
C GLY A 295 -5.29 -4.28 -1.95
N VAL A 296 -4.92 -5.55 -1.80
CA VAL A 296 -4.38 -6.05 -0.54
C VAL A 296 -2.93 -5.62 -0.48
N ARG A 297 -2.68 -4.45 0.11
CA ARG A 297 -1.32 -4.09 0.52
C ARG A 297 -0.85 -5.16 1.49
N CYS A 298 0.07 -6.02 1.02
CA CYS A 298 0.60 -7.22 1.71
C CYS A 298 1.17 -6.97 3.11
N VAL A 299 1.30 -5.72 3.54
CA VAL A 299 2.01 -5.35 4.76
C VAL A 299 1.27 -5.81 6.02
N TYR A 300 -0.06 -5.82 6.04
CA TYR A 300 -0.82 -6.24 7.23
C TYR A 300 -0.94 -7.76 7.39
N VAL A 301 -0.62 -8.54 6.35
CA VAL A 301 -0.63 -10.01 6.42
C VAL A 301 0.69 -10.53 6.99
N LEU A 302 1.79 -9.81 6.79
CA LEU A 302 3.13 -10.21 7.23
C LEU A 302 3.35 -10.03 8.74
N THR A 303 2.53 -9.22 9.43
CA THR A 303 2.61 -9.06 10.90
C THR A 303 1.99 -10.22 11.67
N VAL A 304 1.20 -11.09 11.01
CA VAL A 304 0.54 -12.25 11.65
C VAL A 304 1.36 -13.53 11.51
N GLY A 305 2.24 -13.61 10.51
CA GLY A 305 3.02 -14.82 10.21
C GLY A 305 4.17 -15.14 11.17
N ASN A 306 4.51 -14.23 12.10
CA ASN A 306 5.67 -14.38 12.99
C ASN A 306 5.31 -14.69 14.45
N ASP A 307 4.02 -14.72 14.82
CA ASP A 307 3.60 -15.29 16.09
C ASP A 307 3.58 -16.80 15.93
N GLY A 308 4.71 -17.47 16.20
CA GLY A 308 4.97 -18.90 16.01
C GLY A 308 3.97 -19.85 16.69
N ARG A 309 2.74 -19.90 16.18
CA ARG A 309 1.67 -20.83 16.54
C ARG A 309 0.86 -21.15 15.29
N TYR A 310 1.29 -22.20 14.60
CA TYR A 310 0.36 -23.17 14.06
C TYR A 310 -0.03 -24.15 15.17
#